data_AF-A0A8J4B8L5-F1
#
_entry.id   AF-A0A8J4B8L5-F1
#
_cell.length_a   1.000
_cell.length_b   1.000
_cell.length_c   1.000
_cell.angle_alpha   90.00
_cell.angle_beta   90.00
_cell.angle_gamma   90.00
#
_symmetry.space_group_name_H-M   'P 1'
#
loop_
_entity.id
_entity.type
_entity.pdbx_description
1 polymer ?
#
loop_
_entity_poly.entity_id
_entity_poly.type
_entity_poly.pdbx_seq_one_letter_code
_entity_poly.pdbx_strand_id
1 'polypeptide(L)'
;MHPSGLTGHRVISELIAGLLLSVARGLVTRPWRPSEEEQIAAALPAHMIPDNYDTDLDICLMGENFRASAVDVQGFEWLNEGRSPLAPKWGYTATVPNASIAFTISHSATTNETARHVQASVLVILAYLRSYENMGVAAVSCSGGCVCGEAASRVPADGGGGGGVRLEVGGQGQRRG
;
A
#
# COMPACT_ATOMS: atom_id res chain seq x y z
N MET A 1 1.71 -2.45 -18.72
CA MET A 1 2.38 -3.11 -19.85
C MET A 1 3.04 -4.37 -19.30
N HIS A 2 2.55 -5.56 -19.62
CA HIS A 2 3.19 -6.81 -19.21
C HIS A 2 4.12 -7.25 -20.34
N PRO A 3 5.40 -7.56 -20.10
CA PRO A 3 6.23 -8.22 -21.10
C PRO A 3 5.57 -9.55 -21.46
N SER A 4 4.96 -9.65 -22.64
CA SER A 4 4.27 -10.85 -23.07
C SER A 4 5.09 -11.64 -24.10
N GLY A 5 4.86 -12.95 -24.13
CA GLY A 5 5.50 -13.85 -25.10
C GLY A 5 6.95 -14.20 -24.75
N LEU A 6 7.64 -14.80 -25.73
CA LEU A 6 9.00 -15.33 -25.57
C LEU A 6 10.09 -14.25 -25.61
N THR A 7 9.76 -13.02 -25.97
CA THR A 7 10.76 -11.97 -26.23
C THR A 7 10.92 -11.02 -25.06
N GLY A 8 9.83 -10.54 -24.45
CA GLY A 8 9.90 -9.50 -23.42
C GLY A 8 10.64 -9.95 -22.16
N HIS A 9 10.22 -11.07 -21.56
CA HIS A 9 10.90 -11.62 -20.39
C HIS A 9 12.34 -12.03 -20.71
N ARG A 10 12.59 -12.58 -21.90
CA ARG A 10 13.93 -13.00 -22.32
C ARG A 10 14.90 -11.81 -22.40
N VAL A 11 14.48 -10.71 -23.03
CA VAL A 11 15.32 -9.50 -23.13
C VAL A 11 15.63 -8.95 -21.73
N ILE A 12 14.64 -8.88 -20.84
CA ILE A 12 14.86 -8.43 -19.46
C ILE A 12 15.85 -9.36 -18.73
N SER A 13 15.69 -10.68 -18.87
CA SER A 13 16.61 -11.65 -18.29
C SER A 13 18.03 -11.55 -18.84
N GLU A 14 18.20 -11.36 -20.16
CA GLU A 14 19.51 -11.19 -20.79
C GLU A 14 20.20 -9.90 -20.32
N LEU A 15 19.45 -8.82 -20.11
CA LEU A 15 19.98 -7.57 -19.54
C LEU A 15 20.47 -7.76 -18.09
N ILE A 16 19.69 -8.45 -17.26
CA ILE A 16 20.08 -8.76 -15.87
C ILE A 16 21.32 -9.67 -15.86
N ALA A 17 21.32 -10.73 -16.67
CA ALA A 17 22.46 -11.62 -16.80
C ALA A 17 23.72 -10.88 -17.26
N GLY A 18 23.59 -9.96 -18.23
CA GLY A 18 24.67 -9.10 -18.69
C GLY A 18 25.25 -8.23 -17.58
N LEU A 19 24.40 -7.63 -16.74
CA LEU A 19 24.84 -6.84 -15.58
C LEU A 19 25.62 -7.70 -14.58
N LEU A 20 25.09 -8.88 -14.22
CA LEU A 20 25.75 -9.80 -13.29
C LEU A 20 27.09 -10.29 -13.82
N LEU A 21 27.16 -10.66 -15.11
CA LEU A 21 28.40 -11.06 -15.75
C LEU A 21 29.42 -9.92 -15.82
N SER A 22 28.96 -8.68 -16.02
CA SER A 22 29.81 -7.48 -16.00
C SER A 22 30.43 -7.28 -14.61
N VAL A 23 29.62 -7.37 -13.55
CA VAL A 23 30.10 -7.28 -12.16
C VAL A 23 31.08 -8.42 -11.84
N ALA A 24 30.74 -9.67 -12.21
CA ALA A 24 31.61 -10.82 -11.97
C ALA A 24 32.98 -10.67 -12.66
N ARG A 25 33.00 -10.23 -13.93
CA ARG A 25 34.25 -9.94 -14.65
C ARG A 25 35.01 -8.79 -14.00
N GLY A 26 34.31 -7.75 -13.55
CA GLY A 26 34.89 -6.64 -12.80
C GLY A 26 35.57 -7.08 -11.51
N LEU A 27 34.98 -8.02 -10.77
CA LEU A 27 35.57 -8.57 -9.55
C LEU A 27 36.78 -9.47 -9.83
N VAL A 28 36.87 -10.09 -11.01
CA VAL A 28 38.08 -10.83 -11.43
C VAL A 28 39.24 -9.87 -11.72
N THR A 29 38.97 -8.75 -12.40
CA THR A 29 40.02 -7.79 -12.78
C THR A 29 40.36 -6.80 -11.66
N ARG A 30 39.39 -6.50 -10.78
CA ARG A 30 39.52 -5.67 -9.60
C ARG A 30 38.83 -6.34 -8.42
N PRO A 31 39.51 -7.26 -7.72
CA PRO A 31 38.97 -7.94 -6.55
C PRO A 31 38.53 -6.95 -5.47
N TRP A 32 37.55 -7.40 -4.68
CA TRP A 32 37.07 -6.70 -3.49
C TRP A 32 38.23 -6.35 -2.55
N ARG A 33 38.22 -5.14 -2.01
CA ARG A 33 39.29 -4.59 -1.16
C ARG A 33 38.76 -4.24 0.23
N PRO A 34 39.61 -4.31 1.28
CA PRO A 34 39.23 -3.86 2.62
C PRO A 34 38.72 -2.40 2.67
N SER A 35 39.27 -1.51 1.85
CA SER A 35 38.81 -0.11 1.75
C SER A 35 37.35 0.04 1.25
N GLU A 36 36.77 -1.02 0.68
CA GLU A 36 35.38 -1.05 0.23
C GLU A 36 34.45 -1.54 1.35
N GLU A 37 34.97 -2.30 2.32
CA GLU A 37 34.22 -2.65 3.54
C GLU A 37 33.96 -1.41 4.38
N GLU A 38 34.93 -0.50 4.47
CA GLU A 38 34.76 0.81 5.13
C GLU A 38 33.67 1.65 4.46
N GLN A 39 33.47 1.53 3.15
CA GLN A 39 32.42 2.23 2.41
C GLN A 39 31.03 1.63 2.67
N ILE A 40 30.93 0.30 2.82
CA ILE A 40 29.68 -0.35 3.24
C ILE A 40 29.30 0.05 4.67
N ALA A 41 30.30 0.19 5.55
CA ALA A 41 30.09 0.59 6.94
C ALA A 41 29.82 2.09 7.11
N ALA A 42 30.04 2.91 6.07
CA ALA A 42 29.75 4.33 6.12
C ALA A 42 28.25 4.59 6.30
N ALA A 43 27.92 5.68 6.99
CA ALA A 43 26.54 6.10 7.13
C ALA A 43 25.93 6.35 5.74
N LEU A 44 24.70 5.85 5.54
CA LEU A 44 23.96 6.11 4.32
C LEU A 44 23.74 7.62 4.14
N PRO A 45 23.76 8.13 2.89
CA PRO A 45 23.40 9.51 2.63
C PRO A 45 21.95 9.78 3.06
N ALA A 46 21.64 11.06 3.31
CA ALA A 46 20.26 11.47 3.58
C ALA A 46 19.33 11.07 2.43
N HIS A 47 18.04 10.89 2.75
CA HIS A 47 17.00 10.55 1.77
C HIS A 47 16.98 11.54 0.59
N MET A 48 16.90 11.03 -0.64
CA MET A 48 16.83 11.89 -1.84
C MET A 48 15.57 12.75 -1.89
N ILE A 49 14.47 12.26 -1.30
CA ILE A 49 13.21 12.99 -1.15
C ILE A 49 13.11 13.37 0.34
N PRO A 50 12.97 14.68 0.67
CA PRO A 50 12.78 15.11 2.05
C PRO A 50 11.62 14.36 2.71
N ASP A 51 11.84 13.92 3.95
CA ASP A 51 10.85 13.24 4.79
C ASP A 51 10.31 11.89 4.27
N ASN A 52 10.97 11.28 3.27
CA ASN A 52 10.64 9.94 2.77
C ASN A 52 11.34 8.84 3.58
N TYR A 53 11.03 8.80 4.88
CA TYR A 53 11.51 7.75 5.78
C TYR A 53 10.71 6.46 5.55
N ASP A 54 11.42 5.33 5.59
CA ASP A 54 10.76 4.03 5.62
C ASP A 54 9.98 3.88 6.92
N THR A 55 8.86 3.17 6.88
CA THR A 55 8.03 2.95 8.06
C THR A 55 8.01 1.47 8.41
N ASP A 56 8.40 1.17 9.65
CA ASP A 56 8.33 -0.18 10.20
C ASP A 56 6.87 -0.61 10.48
N LEU A 57 5.90 0.24 10.14
CA LEU A 57 4.47 0.11 10.48
C LEU A 57 3.58 -0.14 9.26
N ASP A 58 4.15 -0.39 8.09
CA ASP A 58 3.38 -0.70 6.89
C ASP A 58 2.65 -2.05 7.05
N ILE A 59 1.38 -1.98 7.45
CA ILE A 59 0.49 -3.13 7.51
C ILE A 59 -0.38 -3.15 6.25
N CYS A 60 -0.07 -4.06 5.33
CA CYS A 60 -0.97 -4.38 4.23
C CYS A 60 -2.00 -5.43 4.69
N LEU A 61 -3.20 -4.98 5.07
CA LEU A 61 -4.31 -5.89 5.37
C LEU A 61 -4.81 -6.53 4.07
N MET A 62 -4.64 -7.84 3.95
CA MET A 62 -5.10 -8.64 2.81
C MET A 62 -5.81 -9.91 3.30
N GLY A 63 -6.68 -10.46 2.45
CA GLY A 63 -7.40 -11.71 2.74
C GLY A 63 -8.17 -11.64 4.05
N GLU A 64 -8.01 -12.65 4.91
CA GLU A 64 -8.75 -12.74 6.17
C GLU A 64 -8.43 -11.60 7.15
N ASN A 65 -7.24 -11.01 7.12
CA ASN A 65 -6.93 -9.85 7.97
C ASN A 65 -7.73 -8.61 7.53
N PHE A 66 -7.90 -8.42 6.23
CA PHE A 66 -8.75 -7.35 5.70
C PHE A 66 -10.23 -7.63 6.03
N ARG A 67 -10.67 -8.88 5.85
CA ARG A 67 -12.02 -9.31 6.23
C ARG A 67 -12.31 -9.09 7.71
N ALA A 68 -11.38 -9.43 8.59
CA ALA A 68 -11.52 -9.29 10.04
C ALA A 68 -11.57 -7.82 10.50
N SER A 69 -10.99 -6.90 9.73
CA SER A 69 -11.08 -5.47 10.04
C SER A 69 -12.45 -4.86 9.75
N ALA A 70 -13.27 -5.51 8.92
CA ALA A 70 -14.59 -5.02 8.56
C ALA A 70 -15.58 -5.15 9.72
N VAL A 71 -16.20 -4.03 10.07
CA VAL A 71 -17.26 -3.89 11.06
C VAL A 71 -18.47 -3.21 10.41
N ASP A 72 -19.66 -3.43 10.93
CA ASP A 72 -20.91 -2.80 10.45
C ASP A 72 -21.14 -2.94 8.93
N VAL A 73 -21.00 -4.16 8.40
CA VAL A 73 -21.18 -4.47 6.97
C VAL A 73 -22.66 -4.50 6.60
N GLN A 74 -23.09 -3.65 5.66
CA GLN A 74 -24.45 -3.61 5.12
C GLN A 74 -24.42 -3.52 3.59
N GLY A 75 -24.93 -4.53 2.90
CA GLY A 75 -25.00 -4.56 1.42
C GLY A 75 -23.67 -4.81 0.69
N PHE A 76 -22.55 -4.90 1.41
CA PHE A 76 -21.28 -5.40 0.89
C PHE A 76 -21.13 -6.90 1.13
N GLU A 77 -20.57 -7.60 0.15
CA GLU A 77 -20.30 -9.04 0.18
C GLU A 77 -18.81 -9.32 0.05
N TRP A 78 -18.31 -10.30 0.81
CA TRP A 78 -16.92 -10.78 0.69
C TRP A 78 -16.82 -11.77 -0.47
N LEU A 79 -16.20 -11.35 -1.57
CA LEU A 79 -16.21 -12.09 -2.83
C LEU A 79 -14.78 -12.30 -3.36
N ASN A 80 -14.56 -13.47 -3.98
CA ASN A 80 -13.37 -13.74 -4.77
C ASN A 80 -13.67 -13.46 -6.25
N GLU A 81 -13.15 -12.36 -6.78
CA GLU A 81 -13.25 -12.02 -8.20
C GLU A 81 -12.12 -12.63 -9.05
N GLY A 82 -11.27 -13.46 -8.43
CA GLY A 82 -10.19 -14.16 -9.11
C GLY A 82 -10.73 -15.18 -10.11
N ARG A 83 -10.32 -15.08 -11.38
CA ARG A 83 -10.71 -16.04 -12.43
C ARG A 83 -10.04 -17.42 -12.29
N SER A 84 -9.02 -17.52 -11.45
CA SER A 84 -8.26 -18.74 -11.21
C SER A 84 -8.16 -18.99 -9.71
N PRO A 85 -8.35 -20.23 -9.24
CA PRO A 85 -8.10 -20.60 -7.85
C PRO A 85 -6.67 -20.31 -7.38
N LEU A 86 -5.71 -20.26 -8.31
CA LEU A 86 -4.29 -19.97 -8.02
C LEU A 86 -4.01 -18.48 -7.85
N ALA A 87 -4.96 -17.61 -8.21
CA ALA A 87 -4.83 -16.16 -8.12
C ALA A 87 -6.14 -15.55 -7.59
N PRO A 88 -6.51 -15.86 -6.34
CA PRO A 88 -7.71 -15.31 -5.73
C PRO A 88 -7.58 -13.79 -5.59
N LYS A 89 -8.68 -13.09 -5.82
CA LYS A 89 -8.82 -11.64 -5.62
C LYS A 89 -9.97 -11.40 -4.67
N TRP A 90 -9.69 -11.58 -3.39
CA TRP A 90 -10.66 -11.37 -2.32
C TRP A 90 -10.83 -9.88 -2.03
N GLY A 91 -12.08 -9.45 -1.87
CA GLY A 91 -12.44 -8.09 -1.50
C GLY A 91 -13.92 -7.96 -1.15
N TYR A 92 -14.32 -6.74 -0.80
CA TYR A 92 -15.72 -6.40 -0.55
C TYR A 92 -16.35 -5.73 -1.78
N THR A 93 -17.50 -6.25 -2.21
CA THR A 93 -18.25 -5.74 -3.37
C THR A 93 -19.68 -5.39 -2.96
N ALA A 94 -20.20 -4.28 -3.45
CA ALA A 94 -21.61 -3.90 -3.31
C ALA A 94 -22.20 -3.55 -4.67
N THR A 95 -23.43 -3.99 -4.92
CA THR A 95 -24.17 -3.75 -6.17
C THR A 95 -25.43 -2.92 -5.97
N VAL A 96 -25.73 -2.56 -4.73
CA VAL A 96 -26.92 -1.78 -4.35
C VAL A 96 -26.52 -0.40 -3.83
N PRO A 97 -27.29 0.66 -4.14
CA PRO A 97 -27.09 1.98 -3.56
C PRO A 97 -27.21 1.94 -2.02
N ASN A 98 -26.50 2.85 -1.35
CA ASN A 98 -26.51 3.01 0.11
C ASN A 98 -25.92 1.82 0.90
N ALA A 99 -25.22 0.89 0.24
CA ALA A 99 -24.40 -0.08 0.94
C ALA A 99 -23.31 0.63 1.75
N SER A 100 -23.02 0.14 2.95
CA SER A 100 -22.00 0.71 3.85
C SER A 100 -21.13 -0.37 4.46
N ILE A 101 -19.88 -0.03 4.72
CA ILE A 101 -18.94 -0.88 5.44
C ILE A 101 -18.00 0.00 6.25
N ALA A 102 -17.76 -0.34 7.50
CA ALA A 102 -16.76 0.31 8.33
C ALA A 102 -15.57 -0.63 8.54
N PHE A 103 -14.40 -0.05 8.80
CA PHE A 103 -13.18 -0.79 9.10
C PHE A 103 -12.56 -0.24 10.38
N THR A 104 -12.19 -1.15 11.27
CA THR A 104 -11.39 -0.82 12.46
C THR A 104 -9.93 -1.10 12.14
N ILE A 105 -9.08 -0.06 12.21
CA ILE A 105 -7.66 -0.16 11.88
C ILE A 105 -6.84 0.25 13.10
N SER A 106 -6.09 -0.70 13.65
CA SER A 106 -5.15 -0.43 14.73
C SER A 106 -3.88 0.21 14.15
N HIS A 107 -3.53 1.40 14.64
CA HIS A 107 -2.27 2.09 14.31
C HIS A 107 -1.27 2.07 15.47
N SER A 108 -1.46 1.16 16.43
CA SER A 108 -0.55 0.99 17.56
C SER A 108 0.76 0.37 17.08
N ALA A 109 1.72 1.23 16.76
CA ALA A 109 3.11 0.87 16.61
C ALA A 109 3.68 0.36 17.93
N THR A 110 4.30 -0.81 17.95
CA THR A 110 5.25 -1.15 19.01
C THR A 110 6.48 -0.27 18.83
N THR A 111 6.47 0.91 19.44
CA THR A 111 7.63 1.80 19.48
C THR A 111 8.69 1.17 20.38
N ASN A 112 9.75 0.59 19.81
CA ASN A 112 11.01 0.54 20.53
C ASN A 112 11.53 1.98 20.60
N GLU A 113 11.74 2.49 21.82
CA GLU A 113 11.93 3.89 22.21
C GLU A 113 13.11 4.64 21.56
N THR A 114 13.89 3.98 20.70
CA THR A 114 15.07 4.56 20.05
C THR A 114 14.78 5.29 18.73
N ALA A 115 13.60 5.13 18.12
CA ALA A 115 13.20 5.85 16.90
C ALA A 115 12.55 7.21 17.24
N ARG A 116 13.36 8.16 17.72
CA ARG A 116 12.93 9.54 18.06
C ARG A 116 12.66 10.45 16.86
N HIS A 117 12.28 9.92 15.70
CA HIS A 117 11.79 10.72 14.58
C HIS A 117 10.32 10.38 14.32
N VAL A 118 9.50 11.06 15.13
CA VAL A 118 8.11 11.48 14.93
C VAL A 118 7.51 11.11 13.58
N GLN A 119 6.90 9.93 13.50
CA GLN A 119 5.69 9.75 12.69
C GLN A 119 4.55 9.44 13.65
N ALA A 120 3.86 10.48 14.11
CA ALA A 120 2.65 10.36 14.93
C ALA A 120 1.40 10.02 14.07
N SER A 121 1.56 9.92 12.75
CA SER A 121 0.50 9.69 11.79
C SER A 121 0.79 8.46 10.95
N VAL A 122 -0.19 7.55 10.83
CA VAL A 122 -0.13 6.40 9.92
C VAL A 122 -0.90 6.73 8.64
N LEU A 123 -0.29 6.49 7.49
CA LEU A 123 -0.96 6.61 6.20
C LEU A 123 -1.86 5.39 5.98
N VAL A 124 -3.16 5.62 5.85
CA VAL A 124 -4.12 4.58 5.48
C VAL A 124 -4.42 4.67 3.98
N ILE A 125 -4.08 3.62 3.24
CA ILE A 125 -4.36 3.51 1.81
C ILE A 125 -5.51 2.53 1.59
N LEU A 126 -6.59 3.01 0.99
CA LEU A 126 -7.69 2.16 0.53
C LEU A 126 -7.56 1.93 -0.98
N ALA A 127 -7.34 0.68 -1.36
CA ALA A 127 -7.37 0.26 -2.77
C ALA A 127 -8.79 -0.16 -3.18
N TYR A 128 -9.20 0.25 -4.38
CA TYR A 128 -10.46 -0.18 -5.00
C TYR A 128 -10.28 -0.34 -6.51
N LEU A 129 -11.14 -1.16 -7.11
CA LEU A 129 -11.13 -1.38 -8.56
C LEU A 129 -11.80 -0.22 -9.29
N ARG A 130 -11.27 0.18 -10.44
CA ARG A 130 -11.85 1.19 -11.35
C ARG A 130 -12.17 0.63 -12.74
N SER A 131 -12.30 -0.70 -12.86
CA SER A 131 -12.23 -1.41 -14.15
C SER A 131 -13.57 -1.77 -14.77
N TYR A 132 -14.70 -1.52 -14.10
CA TYR A 132 -16.02 -1.93 -14.60
C TYR A 132 -16.79 -0.75 -15.19
N GLU A 133 -17.61 -1.04 -16.21
CA GLU A 133 -18.60 -0.09 -16.71
C GLU A 133 -19.68 0.12 -15.64
N ASN A 134 -20.20 1.35 -15.53
CA ASN A 134 -21.26 1.70 -14.59
C ASN A 134 -20.91 1.47 -13.11
N MET A 135 -19.63 1.61 -12.74
CA MET A 135 -19.18 1.60 -11.35
C MET A 135 -19.95 2.60 -10.48
N GLY A 136 -20.34 2.16 -9.29
CA GLY A 136 -20.91 3.04 -8.26
C GLY A 136 -19.88 4.03 -7.71
N VAL A 137 -20.37 5.08 -7.06
CA VAL A 137 -19.54 6.07 -6.35
C VAL A 137 -19.64 5.82 -4.85
N ALA A 138 -18.50 5.78 -4.17
CA ALA A 138 -18.45 5.67 -2.72
C ALA A 138 -17.89 6.94 -2.08
N ALA A 139 -18.51 7.35 -0.98
CA ALA A 139 -17.97 8.34 -0.07
C ALA A 139 -17.12 7.64 1.00
N VAL A 140 -15.98 8.25 1.30
CA VAL A 140 -15.08 7.80 2.37
C VAL A 140 -15.13 8.82 3.48
N SER A 141 -15.37 8.35 4.70
CA SER A 141 -15.35 9.15 5.92
C SER A 141 -14.44 8.52 6.96
N CYS A 142 -13.93 9.36 7.84
CA CYS A 142 -13.02 8.99 8.90
C CYS A 142 -13.72 9.20 10.25
N SER A 143 -13.54 8.29 11.21
CA SER A 143 -14.06 8.39 12.58
C SER A 143 -12.99 7.99 13.59
N GLY A 144 -13.03 8.54 14.81
CA GLY A 144 -12.05 8.16 15.85
C GLY A 144 -10.63 8.73 15.64
N GLY A 145 -10.46 10.03 15.47
CA GLY A 145 -9.12 10.64 15.44
C GLY A 145 -8.31 10.45 14.15
N CYS A 146 -8.89 9.84 13.12
CA CYS A 146 -8.33 9.87 11.75
C CYS A 146 -8.90 11.03 10.93
N VAL A 147 -8.18 11.43 9.89
CA VAL A 147 -8.56 12.51 8.97
C VAL A 147 -8.51 11.99 7.53
N CYS A 148 -9.54 12.26 6.75
CA CYS A 148 -9.71 11.77 5.38
C CYS A 148 -9.61 12.90 4.34
N GLY A 149 -9.24 12.56 3.10
CA GLY A 149 -9.23 13.48 1.95
C GLY A 149 -8.06 14.47 1.95
N GLU A 150 -8.25 15.63 1.31
CA GLU A 150 -7.21 16.69 1.27
C GLU A 150 -6.85 17.24 2.66
N ALA A 151 -7.71 17.03 3.66
CA ALA A 151 -7.40 17.39 5.03
C ALA A 151 -6.27 16.52 5.61
N ALA A 152 -6.11 15.27 5.15
CA ALA A 152 -5.07 14.35 5.61
C ALA A 152 -3.65 14.83 5.24
N SER A 153 -3.48 15.56 4.14
CA SER A 153 -2.18 16.11 3.73
C SER A 153 -1.75 17.36 4.50
N ARG A 154 -2.58 17.83 5.45
CA ARG A 154 -2.36 19.07 6.23
C ARG A 154 -2.31 18.84 7.74
N VAL A 155 -2.40 17.59 8.21
CA VAL A 155 -2.43 17.28 9.65
C VAL A 155 -1.02 17.33 10.25
N PRO A 156 -0.74 18.18 11.25
CA PRO A 156 0.50 18.12 12.02
C PRO A 156 0.57 16.82 12.83
N ALA A 157 1.78 16.28 12.98
CA ALA A 157 2.03 15.03 13.70
C ALA A 157 1.85 15.21 15.23
N ASP A 158 0.62 15.32 15.72
CA ASP A 158 0.32 15.34 17.15
C ASP A 158 -0.82 14.35 17.51
N GLY A 159 -0.50 13.42 18.42
CA GLY A 159 -1.42 12.83 19.40
C GLY A 159 -2.32 11.68 18.94
N GLY A 160 -1.92 10.45 19.28
CA GLY A 160 -2.61 9.21 18.93
C GLY A 160 -3.93 8.94 19.68
N GLY A 161 -4.83 8.28 18.96
CA GLY A 161 -6.08 7.71 19.45
C GLY A 161 -6.70 6.84 18.35
N GLY A 162 -7.05 5.59 18.69
CA GLY A 162 -7.61 4.57 17.79
C GLY A 162 -8.68 5.10 16.83
N GLY A 163 -8.46 4.92 15.51
CA GLY A 163 -9.33 5.45 14.47
C GLY A 163 -9.88 4.41 13.51
N GLY A 164 -11.10 4.64 13.07
CA GLY A 164 -11.84 3.83 12.11
C GLY A 164 -12.04 4.58 10.80
N VAL A 165 -12.09 3.83 9.70
CA VAL A 165 -12.46 4.37 8.39
C VAL A 165 -13.82 3.81 8.01
N ARG A 166 -14.76 4.65 7.61
CA ARG A 166 -16.10 4.26 7.21
C ARG A 166 -16.34 4.60 5.74
N LEU A 167 -16.77 3.60 4.98
CA LEU A 167 -17.17 3.72 3.58
C LEU A 167 -18.68 3.65 3.47
N GLU A 168 -19.26 4.61 2.77
CA GLU A 168 -20.67 4.62 2.43
C GLU A 168 -20.81 4.81 0.92
N VAL A 169 -21.40 3.83 0.25
CA VAL A 169 -21.68 3.90 -1.19
C VAL A 169 -22.87 4.81 -1.39
N GLY A 170 -22.60 6.08 -1.70
CA GLY A 170 -23.62 7.05 -2.02
C GLY A 170 -24.35 6.65 -3.29
N GLY A 171 -25.68 6.45 -3.20
CA GLY A 171 -26.53 6.42 -4.37
C GLY A 171 -26.61 7.81 -4.99
N GLN A 172 -25.71 8.17 -5.91
CA GLN A 172 -25.95 9.30 -6.81
C GLN A 172 -27.04 8.91 -7.82
N GLY A 173 -28.28 8.93 -7.36
CA GLY A 173 -29.42 9.15 -8.23
C GLY A 173 -29.43 10.60 -8.73
N GLN A 174 -28.45 11.00 -9.55
CA GLN A 174 -28.67 12.04 -10.57
C GLN A 174 -27.48 12.10 -11.54
N ARG A 175 -27.63 11.48 -12.71
CA ARG A 175 -26.91 11.95 -13.89
C ARG A 175 -27.35 13.41 -14.10
N ARG A 176 -26.44 14.38 -13.94
CA ARG A 176 -26.63 15.70 -14.56
C ARG A 176 -26.64 15.46 -16.06
N GLY A 177 -27.76 15.81 -16.70
CA GLY A 177 -27.93 15.77 -18.15
C GLY A 177 -27.06 16.80 -18.86
#